data_AF-A0A382E522-F1
#
_entry.id   AF-A0A382E522-F1
#
_cell.length_a   1.000
_cell.length_b   1.000
_cell.length_c   1.000
_cell.angle_alpha   90.00
_cell.angle_beta   90.00
_cell.angle_gamma   90.00
#
_symmetry.space_group_name_H-M   'P 1'
#
loop_
_entity.id
_entity.type
_entity.pdbx_description
1 polymer ?
#
loop_
_entity_poly.entity_id
_entity_poly.type
_entity_poly.pdbx_seq_one_letter_code
_entity_poly.pdbx_strand_id
1 'polypeptide(L)' 'MENNYSLNIHELFMSRALELASKGRGKVSPNPMVGCVLVKNGEI' A
#
# COMPACT_ATOMS: atom_id res chain seq x y z
N MET A 1 8.33 -18.85 22.85
CA MET A 1 7.36 -19.14 21.77
C MET A 1 7.17 -17.84 21.02
N GLU A 2 7.78 -17.72 19.84
CA GLU A 2 7.71 -16.51 19.02
C GLU A 2 6.26 -16.22 18.65
N ASN A 3 5.83 -15.00 18.94
CA ASN A 3 4.44 -14.57 18.88
C ASN A 3 4.04 -14.33 17.42
N ASN A 4 3.36 -15.30 16.79
CA ASN A 4 2.88 -15.27 15.40
C ASN A 4 1.68 -14.31 15.17
N TYR A 5 1.60 -13.18 15.87
CA TYR A 5 0.49 -12.21 15.78
C TYR A 5 0.90 -10.81 15.29
N SER A 6 2.05 -10.68 14.63
CA SER A 6 2.25 -9.51 13.78
C SER A 6 1.49 -9.74 12.47
N LEU A 7 0.21 -9.35 12.44
CA LEU A 7 -0.38 -8.94 11.15
C LEU A 7 0.57 -7.87 10.62
N ASN A 8 1.36 -8.24 9.61
CA ASN A 8 2.47 -7.45 9.14
C ASN A 8 1.93 -6.10 8.67
N ILE A 9 2.02 -5.08 9.51
CA ILE A 9 1.39 -3.76 9.30
C ILE A 9 1.84 -3.11 7.98
N HIS A 10 3.02 -3.51 7.48
CA HIS A 10 3.49 -3.15 6.15
C HIS A 10 2.63 -3.73 5.03
N GLU A 11 2.14 -4.96 5.15
CA GLU A 11 1.25 -5.57 4.15
C GLU A 11 -0.10 -4.84 4.08
N LEU A 12 -0.64 -4.41 5.24
CA LEU A 12 -1.85 -3.59 5.29
C LEU A 12 -1.67 -2.27 4.53
N PHE A 13 -0.60 -1.53 4.83
CA PHE A 13 -0.33 -0.26 4.15
C PHE A 13 0.06 -0.45 2.67
N MET A 14 0.77 -1.53 2.33
CA MET A 14 1.10 -1.85 0.94
C MET A 14 -0.14 -2.19 0.13
N SER A 15 -1.09 -2.95 0.71
CA SER A 15 -2.39 -3.20 0.08
C SER A 15 -3.13 -1.89 -0.23
N ARG A 16 -3.09 -0.92 0.69
CA ARG A 16 -3.65 0.42 0.46
C ARG A 16 -2.92 1.18 -0.65
N ALA A 17 -1.59 1.12 -0.70
CA ALA A 17 -0.81 1.75 -1.77
C ALA A 17 -1.15 1.17 -3.15
N LEU A 18 -1.32 -0.15 -3.25
CA LEU A 18 -1.73 -0.82 -4.49
C LEU A 18 -3.17 -0.45 -4.90
N GLU A 19 -4.09 -0.34 -3.94
CA GLU A 19 -5.45 0.15 -4.19
C GLU A 19 -5.43 1.57 -4.77
N LEU A 20 -4.59 2.47 -4.23
CA LEU A 20 -4.40 3.81 -4.78
C LEU A 20 -3.83 3.77 -6.21
N ALA A 21 -2.82 2.93 -6.46
CA ALA A 21 -2.24 2.75 -7.80
C ALA A 21 -3.30 2.31 -8.83
N SER A 22 -4.19 1.38 -8.44
CA SER A 22 -5.22 0.80 -9.32
C SER A 22 -6.17 1.84 -9.92
N LYS A 23 -6.34 3.00 -9.28
CA LYS A 23 -7.18 4.11 -9.77
C LYS A 23 -6.65 4.72 -11.07
N GLY A 24 -5.36 4.55 -11.36
CA GLY A 24 -4.73 4.97 -12.62
C GLY A 24 -5.01 4.05 -13.82
N ARG A 25 -5.69 2.91 -13.64
CA ARG A 25 -5.85 1.89 -14.68
C ARG A 25 -6.47 2.47 -15.95
N GLY A 26 -5.77 2.29 -17.06
CA GLY A 26 -6.18 2.76 -18.39
C GLY A 26 -6.04 4.27 -18.64
N LYS A 27 -5.55 5.04 -17.66
CA LYS A 27 -5.45 6.51 -17.75
C LYS A 27 -4.02 7.05 -17.72
N VAL A 28 -3.05 6.21 -17.37
CA VAL A 28 -1.67 6.65 -17.09
C VAL A 28 -0.64 6.22 -18.13
N SER A 29 -1.04 5.58 -19.24
CA SER A 29 -0.12 5.22 -20.34
C SER A 29 0.62 6.46 -20.89
N PRO A 30 1.93 6.39 -21.18
CA PRO A 30 2.83 5.23 -21.16
C PRO A 30 3.45 4.89 -19.80
N ASN A 31 3.07 5.61 -18.74
CA ASN A 31 3.65 5.47 -17.42
C ASN A 31 3.02 4.32 -16.61
N PRO A 32 3.75 3.72 -15.66
CA PRO A 32 3.18 2.72 -14.77
C PRO A 32 2.17 3.35 -13.80
N MET A 33 1.27 2.53 -13.28
CA MET A 33 0.44 2.90 -12.13
C MET A 33 1.30 2.88 -10.86
N VAL A 34 1.26 3.98 -10.09
CA VAL A 34 1.99 4.10 -8.83
C VAL A 34 1.04 4.66 -7.77
N GLY A 35 1.10 4.10 -6.57
CA GLY A 35 0.40 4.59 -5.39
C GLY A 35 1.38 4.70 -4.22
N CYS A 36 1.13 5.64 -3.33
CA CYS A 36 2.00 5.93 -2.19
C CYS A 36 1.15 6.15 -0.95
N VAL A 37 1.66 5.70 0.19
CA VAL A 37 1.09 5.90 1.51
C VAL A 37 2.25 6.34 2.40
N LEU A 38 2.13 7.51 3.03
CA LEU A 38 3.03 7.94 4.10
C LEU A 38 2.44 7.47 5.42
N VAL A 39 3.26 7.01 6.36
CA VAL A 39 2.77 6.53 7.66
C VAL A 39 3.60 7.15 8.76
N LYS A 40 2.93 7.69 9.79
CA LYS A 40 3.57 8.17 11.02
C LYS A 40 2.73 7.71 12.20
N ASN A 41 3.37 7.09 13.20
CA ASN A 41 2.70 6.62 14.41
C ASN A 41 1.51 5.68 14.16
N GLY A 42 1.54 4.88 13.09
CA GLY A 42 0.47 3.93 12.75
C GLY A 42 -0.70 4.54 11.97
N GLU A 43 -0.63 5.82 11.62
CA GLU A 43 -1.65 6.53 10.84
C GLU A 43 -1.09 6.95 9.48
N ILE A 44 -1.96 6.95 8.47
CA ILE A 44 -1.69 7.44 7.11
C ILE A 44 -1.84 8.96 7.08
#